data_AF-A0A2E2UEH1-F1
#
_entry.id   AF-A0A2E2UEH1-F1
#
_cell.length_a   1.000
_cell.length_b   1.000
_cell.length_c   1.000
_cell.angle_alpha   90.00
_cell.angle_beta   90.00
_cell.angle_gamma   90.00
#
_symmetry.space_group_name_H-M   'P 1'
#
loop_
_entity.id
_entity.type
_entity.pdbx_description
1 polymer ?
#
loop_
_entity_poly.entity_id
_entity_poly.type
_entity_poly.pdbx_seq_one_letter_code
_entity_poly.pdbx_strand_id
1 'polypeptide(L)'
;MFLYCFLLVVSCEKHPSDVKPNIIYVLADDLGYGDINIYNSNGKIKTPNIDQLASEGIMFTDAHTSSSVCTPTRYGILTGRYNWRSKLKKSVLGGTSKALISKDRTTVATLLKNNGYDTAFIGKWHLGWNWGLIDSSYYEDRVDIEKIDFNKEIT
;
A
#
# COMPACT_ATOMS: atom_id res chain seq x y z
N MET A 1 -22.98 63.35 -6.87
CA MET A 1 -23.40 61.94 -6.74
C MET A 1 -22.14 61.11 -6.51
N PHE A 2 -21.70 60.97 -5.27
CA PHE A 2 -20.47 60.23 -4.93
C PHE A 2 -20.82 58.75 -4.76
N LEU A 3 -20.27 57.92 -5.66
CA LEU A 3 -20.47 56.49 -5.70
C LEU A 3 -19.60 55.83 -4.62
N TYR A 4 -20.21 55.42 -3.51
CA TYR A 4 -19.55 54.63 -2.48
C TYR A 4 -19.33 53.20 -3.01
N CYS A 5 -18.09 52.84 -3.31
CA CYS A 5 -17.70 51.48 -3.65
C CYS A 5 -17.60 50.67 -2.35
N PHE A 6 -18.60 49.84 -2.08
CA PHE A 6 -18.60 48.91 -0.96
C PHE A 6 -17.64 47.76 -1.30
N LEU A 7 -16.41 47.81 -0.78
CA LEU A 7 -15.48 46.69 -0.79
C LEU A 7 -16.02 45.61 0.16
N LEU A 8 -16.71 44.62 -0.41
CA LEU A 8 -17.00 43.37 0.28
C LEU A 8 -15.68 42.64 0.50
N VAL A 9 -15.09 42.83 1.68
CA VAL A 9 -14.02 41.98 2.19
C VAL A 9 -14.66 40.64 2.50
N VAL A 10 -14.66 39.73 1.52
CA VAL A 10 -14.98 38.33 1.75
C VAL A 10 -13.87 37.79 2.66
N SER A 11 -14.14 37.79 3.96
CA SER A 11 -13.31 37.12 4.95
C SER A 11 -13.18 35.67 4.52
N CYS A 12 -11.95 35.23 4.26
CA CYS A 12 -11.66 33.82 4.03
C CYS A 12 -11.90 33.10 5.36
N GLU A 13 -13.08 32.53 5.54
CA GLU A 13 -13.33 31.62 6.66
C GLU A 13 -12.38 30.42 6.49
N LYS A 14 -11.36 30.37 7.35
CA LYS A 14 -10.58 29.14 7.54
C LYS A 14 -11.51 28.10 8.17
N HIS A 15 -12.07 27.22 7.35
CA HIS A 15 -12.53 25.90 7.78
C HIS A 15 -12.44 24.92 6.59
N PRO A 16 -11.99 23.67 6.79
CA PRO A 16 -12.21 22.86 7.98
C PRO A 16 -10.93 22.51 8.75
N SER A 17 -11.15 21.99 9.96
CA SER A 17 -10.20 21.54 10.98
C SER A 17 -8.80 21.13 10.50
N ASP A 18 -7.77 21.59 11.22
CA ASP A 18 -6.39 21.04 11.25
C ASP A 18 -6.31 19.53 11.63
N VAL A 19 -7.45 18.84 11.68
CA VAL A 19 -7.53 17.41 11.94
C VAL A 19 -7.18 16.67 10.65
N LYS A 20 -5.99 16.07 10.68
CA LYS A 20 -5.52 15.15 9.64
C LYS A 20 -6.51 13.98 9.53
N PRO A 21 -6.93 13.56 8.31
CA PRO A 21 -7.82 12.43 8.15
C PRO A 21 -7.12 11.13 8.52
N ASN A 22 -7.86 10.09 8.93
CA ASN A 22 -7.31 8.75 9.01
C ASN A 22 -7.21 8.15 7.60
N ILE A 23 -6.06 7.57 7.26
CA ILE A 23 -5.82 6.95 5.95
C ILE A 23 -5.83 5.43 6.12
N ILE A 24 -6.81 4.77 5.52
CA ILE A 24 -6.92 3.30 5.49
C ILE A 24 -6.74 2.84 4.05
N TYR A 25 -5.72 2.04 3.80
CA TYR A 25 -5.44 1.45 2.49
C TYR A 25 -5.69 -0.06 2.54
N VAL A 26 -6.70 -0.53 1.81
CA VAL A 26 -7.04 -1.95 1.72
C VAL A 26 -6.51 -2.52 0.40
N LEU A 27 -5.63 -3.52 0.49
CA LEU A 27 -5.08 -4.22 -0.67
C LEU A 27 -5.51 -5.68 -0.64
N ALA A 28 -6.46 -6.03 -1.50
CA ALA A 28 -6.82 -7.42 -1.73
C ALA A 28 -5.70 -8.16 -2.47
N ASP A 29 -5.58 -9.47 -2.25
CA ASP A 29 -4.60 -10.35 -2.90
C ASP A 29 -5.35 -11.21 -3.92
N ASP A 30 -4.88 -11.19 -5.17
CA ASP A 30 -5.44 -11.94 -6.30
C ASP A 30 -6.95 -11.70 -6.57
N LEU A 31 -7.43 -10.47 -6.33
CA LEU A 31 -8.79 -10.05 -6.66
C LEU A 31 -8.88 -9.56 -8.12
N GLY A 32 -9.71 -10.22 -8.92
CA GLY A 32 -10.00 -9.86 -10.31
C GLY A 32 -11.04 -8.75 -10.43
N TYR A 33 -11.00 -8.03 -11.55
CA TYR A 33 -11.93 -6.93 -11.84
C TYR A 33 -13.41 -7.36 -11.80
N GLY A 34 -13.71 -8.57 -12.26
CA GLY A 34 -15.08 -9.11 -12.31
C GLY A 34 -15.55 -9.83 -11.03
N ASP A 35 -14.75 -9.85 -9.97
CA ASP A 35 -15.09 -10.55 -8.72
C ASP A 35 -16.00 -9.73 -7.80
N ILE A 36 -15.97 -8.40 -7.93
CA ILE A 36 -16.84 -7.50 -7.16
C ILE A 36 -18.13 -7.28 -7.97
N ASN A 37 -19.27 -7.44 -7.30
CA ASN A 37 -20.59 -7.41 -7.91
C ASN A 37 -20.89 -6.07 -8.62
N ILE A 38 -20.43 -4.93 -8.09
CA ILE A 38 -20.65 -3.63 -8.76
C ILE A 38 -19.96 -3.51 -10.13
N TYR A 39 -18.86 -4.24 -10.37
CA TYR A 39 -18.18 -4.29 -11.66
C TYR A 39 -18.69 -5.41 -12.58
N ASN A 40 -19.44 -6.37 -12.03
CA ASN A 40 -20.01 -7.49 -12.76
C ASN A 40 -21.34 -7.91 -12.13
N SER A 41 -22.44 -7.40 -12.68
CA SER A 41 -23.80 -7.71 -12.21
C SER A 41 -24.21 -9.18 -12.37
N ASN A 42 -23.49 -9.94 -13.18
CA ASN A 42 -23.67 -11.39 -13.33
C ASN A 42 -22.74 -12.19 -12.39
N GLY A 43 -21.99 -11.50 -11.52
CA GLY A 43 -21.09 -12.08 -10.54
C GLY A 43 -21.86 -12.96 -9.54
N LYS A 44 -21.24 -14.07 -9.14
CA LYS A 44 -21.83 -15.02 -8.18
C LYS A 44 -21.56 -14.64 -6.72
N ILE A 45 -20.57 -13.78 -6.49
CA ILE A 45 -20.10 -13.40 -5.16
C ILE A 45 -20.80 -12.11 -4.75
N LYS A 46 -21.48 -12.12 -3.60
CA LYS A 46 -22.07 -10.92 -3.03
C LYS A 46 -21.01 -10.14 -2.27
N THR A 47 -20.82 -8.86 -2.61
CA THR A 47 -19.82 -7.97 -2.00
C THR A 47 -20.46 -6.74 -1.35
N PRO A 48 -21.48 -6.89 -0.47
CA PRO A 48 -22.36 -5.78 -0.06
C PRO A 48 -21.61 -4.58 0.55
N ASN A 49 -20.56 -4.81 1.35
CA ASN A 49 -19.79 -3.72 1.96
C ASN A 49 -18.90 -2.97 0.94
N ILE A 50 -18.37 -3.69 -0.07
CA ILE A 50 -17.56 -3.07 -1.13
C ILE A 50 -18.49 -2.32 -2.09
N ASP A 51 -19.65 -2.90 -2.41
CA ASP A 51 -20.68 -2.29 -3.24
C ASP A 51 -21.19 -0.99 -2.58
N GLN A 52 -21.42 -1.00 -1.27
CA GLN A 52 -21.78 0.19 -0.51
C GLN A 52 -20.68 1.25 -0.58
N LEU A 53 -19.42 0.88 -0.29
CA LEU A 53 -18.28 1.80 -0.36
C LEU A 53 -18.14 2.45 -1.74
N ALA A 54 -18.35 1.68 -2.81
CA ALA A 54 -18.30 2.19 -4.18
C ALA A 54 -19.47 3.13 -4.49
N SER A 55 -20.68 2.86 -3.96
CA SER A 55 -21.86 3.71 -4.14
C SER A 55 -21.81 5.03 -3.38
N GLU A 56 -21.11 5.06 -2.24
CA GLU A 56 -20.93 6.25 -1.38
C GLU A 56 -19.66 7.03 -1.71
N GLY A 57 -18.83 6.52 -2.63
CA GLY A 57 -17.50 7.02 -2.91
C GLY A 57 -17.20 7.21 -4.39
N ILE A 58 -15.91 7.11 -4.71
CA ILE A 58 -15.42 7.18 -6.10
C ILE A 58 -15.06 5.77 -6.55
N MET A 59 -15.56 5.41 -7.73
CA MET A 59 -15.27 4.15 -8.39
C MET A 59 -14.39 4.39 -9.63
N PHE A 60 -13.30 3.63 -9.75
CA PHE A 60 -12.45 3.65 -10.94
C PHE A 60 -12.82 2.47 -11.84
N THR A 61 -13.05 2.72 -13.13
CA THR A 61 -13.25 1.68 -14.15
C THR A 61 -11.99 1.39 -14.96
N ASP A 62 -10.95 2.19 -14.75
CA ASP A 62 -9.64 2.07 -15.37
C ASP A 62 -8.56 2.35 -14.32
N ALA A 63 -8.10 1.28 -13.67
CA ALA A 63 -7.06 1.32 -12.65
C ALA A 63 -6.11 0.14 -12.86
N HIS A 64 -4.81 0.43 -12.88
CA HIS A 64 -3.80 -0.55 -13.26
C HIS A 64 -2.72 -0.74 -12.20
N THR A 65 -2.21 -1.96 -12.12
CA THR A 65 -0.96 -2.28 -11.42
C THR A 65 0.20 -2.36 -12.43
N SER A 66 1.41 -2.02 -11.98
CA SER A 66 2.61 -2.15 -12.81
C SER A 66 3.06 -3.61 -13.03
N SER A 67 2.41 -4.57 -12.37
CA SER A 67 2.72 -5.99 -12.51
C SER A 67 1.55 -6.89 -12.12
N SER A 68 1.45 -8.07 -12.75
CA SER A 68 0.43 -9.09 -12.44
C SER A 68 0.78 -10.00 -11.26
N VAL A 69 1.85 -9.74 -10.49
CA VAL A 69 2.27 -10.58 -9.36
C VAL A 69 2.56 -9.77 -8.09
N CYS A 70 2.48 -10.43 -6.92
CA CYS A 70 2.37 -9.77 -5.61
C CYS A 70 3.55 -8.85 -5.25
N THR A 71 4.78 -9.36 -5.23
CA THR A 71 5.98 -8.60 -4.81
C THR A 71 6.16 -7.27 -5.57
N PRO A 72 6.21 -7.24 -6.92
CA PRO A 72 6.38 -5.98 -7.65
C PRO A 72 5.23 -5.00 -7.46
N THR A 73 3.98 -5.49 -7.37
CA THR A 73 2.81 -4.64 -7.06
C THR A 73 2.95 -3.97 -5.69
N ARG A 74 3.27 -4.74 -4.64
CA ARG A 74 3.47 -4.23 -3.28
C ARG A 74 4.66 -3.27 -3.19
N TYR A 75 5.72 -3.52 -3.96
CA TYR A 75 6.85 -2.60 -4.05
C TYR A 75 6.41 -1.25 -4.65
N GLY A 76 5.63 -1.28 -5.73
CA GLY A 76 5.11 -0.07 -6.37
C GLY A 76 4.23 0.75 -5.44
N ILE A 77 3.29 0.10 -4.76
CA ILE A 77 2.37 0.73 -3.80
C ILE A 77 3.13 1.41 -2.66
N LEU A 78 4.06 0.71 -2.02
CA LEU A 78 4.74 1.26 -0.84
C LEU A 78 5.77 2.33 -1.20
N THR A 79 6.43 2.23 -2.35
CA THR A 79 7.53 3.15 -2.69
C THR A 79 7.13 4.26 -3.65
N GLY A 80 5.96 4.18 -4.29
CA GLY A 80 5.55 5.07 -5.38
C GLY A 80 6.43 4.95 -6.63
N ARG A 81 7.17 3.84 -6.80
CA ARG A 81 8.13 3.65 -7.89
C ARG A 81 7.79 2.44 -8.73
N TYR A 82 7.96 2.58 -10.03
CA TYR A 82 7.86 1.47 -10.97
C TYR A 82 8.77 0.30 -10.53
N ASN A 83 8.21 -0.91 -10.46
CA ASN A 83 8.86 -2.10 -9.89
C ASN A 83 10.18 -2.48 -10.58
N TRP A 84 10.35 -2.11 -11.86
CA TRP A 84 11.60 -2.30 -12.60
C TRP A 84 12.77 -1.48 -12.04
N ARG A 85 12.52 -0.51 -11.15
CA ARG A 85 13.56 0.21 -10.40
C ARG A 85 14.03 -0.54 -9.15
N SER A 86 13.40 -1.66 -8.80
CA SER A 86 13.86 -2.56 -7.73
C SER A 86 14.98 -3.50 -8.23
N LYS A 87 15.62 -4.24 -7.31
CA LYS A 87 16.59 -5.30 -7.67
C LYS A 87 15.94 -6.57 -8.23
N LEU A 88 14.66 -6.80 -7.99
CA LEU A 88 13.93 -7.96 -8.50
C LEU A 88 13.30 -7.64 -9.86
N LYS A 89 13.74 -8.31 -10.92
CA LYS A 89 13.28 -8.03 -12.30
C LYS A 89 12.22 -9.01 -12.82
N LYS A 90 12.01 -10.12 -12.12
CA LYS A 90 11.04 -11.16 -12.48
C LYS A 90 10.61 -11.94 -11.23
N SER A 91 9.46 -12.60 -11.32
CA SER A 91 8.91 -13.44 -10.25
C SER A 91 8.56 -12.67 -8.96
N VAL A 92 8.25 -13.43 -7.92
CA VAL A 92 8.02 -12.98 -6.55
C VAL A 92 9.14 -13.48 -5.63
N LEU A 93 9.24 -12.92 -4.44
CA LEU A 93 10.20 -13.36 -3.42
C LEU A 93 9.71 -14.66 -2.77
N GLY A 94 10.66 -15.56 -2.48
CA GLY A 94 10.46 -16.73 -1.63
C GLY A 94 10.65 -16.42 -0.14
N GLY A 95 10.42 -17.44 0.70
CA GLY A 95 10.40 -17.34 2.17
C GLY A 95 11.64 -16.69 2.78
N THR A 96 12.84 -17.14 2.41
CA THR A 96 14.09 -16.61 2.99
C THR A 96 14.72 -15.48 2.16
N SER A 97 13.98 -14.91 1.21
CA SER A 97 14.48 -13.80 0.39
C SER A 97 14.77 -12.56 1.23
N LYS A 98 15.94 -11.96 0.99
CA LYS A 98 16.34 -10.67 1.61
C LYS A 98 15.33 -9.57 1.33
N ALA A 99 15.23 -8.61 2.26
CA ALA A 99 14.37 -7.45 2.12
C ALA A 99 14.61 -6.73 0.77
N LEU A 100 13.53 -6.47 0.04
CA LEU A 100 13.58 -5.87 -1.30
C LEU A 100 13.70 -4.36 -1.25
N ILE A 101 13.01 -3.74 -0.30
CA ILE A 101 13.06 -2.30 -0.05
C ILE A 101 14.30 -2.01 0.80
N SER A 102 15.18 -1.14 0.30
CA SER A 102 16.36 -0.70 1.05
C SER A 102 15.96 0.20 2.22
N LYS A 103 16.74 0.21 3.32
CA LYS A 103 16.44 0.99 4.53
C LYS A 103 16.39 2.50 4.30
N ASP A 104 17.12 3.00 3.31
CA ASP A 104 17.13 4.41 2.88
C ASP A 104 15.98 4.77 1.91
N ARG A 105 15.16 3.79 1.49
CA ARG A 105 14.03 4.04 0.60
C ARG A 105 12.84 4.54 1.40
N THR A 106 12.44 5.78 1.12
CA THR A 106 11.15 6.31 1.54
C THR A 106 10.00 5.44 1.04
N THR A 107 9.13 5.07 1.96
CA THR A 107 7.83 4.44 1.69
C THR A 107 6.69 5.40 2.06
N VAL A 108 5.48 5.09 1.63
CA VAL A 108 4.26 5.81 2.04
C VAL A 108 4.13 5.83 3.57
N ALA A 109 4.49 4.74 4.26
CA ALA A 109 4.47 4.69 5.72
C ALA A 109 5.50 5.64 6.35
N THR A 110 6.75 5.64 5.88
CA THR A 110 7.76 6.60 6.42
C THR A 110 7.39 8.04 6.11
N LEU A 111 6.80 8.30 4.93
CA LEU A 111 6.33 9.62 4.54
C LEU A 111 5.22 10.10 5.49
N LEU A 112 4.20 9.27 5.73
CA LEU A 112 3.09 9.61 6.63
C LEU A 112 3.58 9.76 8.08
N LYS A 113 4.45 8.86 8.55
CA LYS A 113 5.05 8.94 9.89
C LYS A 113 5.81 10.24 10.11
N ASN A 114 6.62 10.66 9.13
CA ASN A 114 7.34 11.94 9.17
C ASN A 114 6.39 13.15 9.16
N ASN A 115 5.14 12.98 8.75
CA ASN A 115 4.10 14.00 8.78
C ASN A 115 3.14 13.84 9.98
N GLY A 116 3.55 13.10 11.02
CA GLY A 116 2.83 13.00 12.29
C GLY A 116 1.63 12.06 12.26
N TYR A 117 1.64 11.07 11.39
CA TYR A 117 0.69 9.95 11.43
C TYR A 117 1.27 8.77 12.20
N ASP A 118 0.43 8.07 12.94
CA ASP A 118 0.73 6.71 13.37
C ASP A 118 0.49 5.74 12.22
N THR A 119 1.44 4.83 11.99
CA THR A 119 1.39 3.90 10.86
C THR A 119 1.43 2.46 11.35
N ALA A 120 0.49 1.65 10.88
CA ALA A 120 0.45 0.22 11.12
C ALA A 120 0.29 -0.55 9.80
N PHE A 121 0.72 -1.81 9.81
CA PHE A 121 0.56 -2.73 8.68
C PHE A 121 0.00 -4.06 9.20
N ILE A 122 -1.02 -4.59 8.52
CA ILE A 122 -1.69 -5.84 8.88
C ILE A 122 -1.83 -6.69 7.62
N GLY A 123 -1.38 -7.95 7.67
CA GLY A 123 -1.55 -8.92 6.59
C GLY A 123 -0.25 -9.26 5.84
N LYS A 124 -0.35 -9.47 4.53
CA LYS A 124 0.71 -10.06 3.70
C LYS A 124 1.78 -9.05 3.28
N TRP A 125 3.02 -9.23 3.75
CA TRP A 125 4.15 -8.35 3.38
C TRP A 125 4.70 -8.61 1.96
N HIS A 126 5.23 -9.83 1.73
CA HIS A 126 5.78 -10.31 0.45
C HIS A 126 6.87 -9.43 -0.20
N LEU A 127 7.62 -8.68 0.60
CA LEU A 127 8.76 -7.85 0.18
C LEU A 127 10.09 -8.29 0.83
N GLY A 128 10.15 -9.53 1.31
CA GLY A 128 11.33 -10.15 1.90
C GLY A 128 11.66 -9.63 3.29
N TRP A 129 12.60 -10.32 3.94
CA TRP A 129 13.09 -10.03 5.29
C TRP A 129 14.59 -10.38 5.35
N ASN A 130 15.39 -9.64 6.13
CA ASN A 130 16.74 -10.11 6.44
C ASN A 130 16.65 -11.01 7.68
N TRP A 131 16.30 -12.27 7.44
CA TRP A 131 16.24 -13.30 8.46
C TRP A 131 17.61 -13.50 9.12
N GLY A 132 17.59 -13.73 10.44
CA GLY A 132 18.76 -14.19 11.18
C GLY A 132 19.09 -15.63 10.85
N LEU A 133 19.57 -15.94 9.65
CA LEU A 133 19.87 -17.33 9.28
C LEU A 133 21.13 -17.85 10.00
N ILE A 134 21.14 -19.14 10.34
CA ILE A 134 22.34 -19.84 10.85
C ILE A 134 23.42 -19.84 9.75
N ASP A 135 23.04 -20.25 8.53
CA ASP A 135 23.85 -20.12 7.33
C ASP A 135 23.28 -19.01 6.43
N SER A 136 24.06 -17.94 6.25
CA SER A 136 23.66 -16.78 5.45
C SER A 136 23.49 -17.05 3.94
N SER A 137 23.98 -18.19 3.45
CA SER A 137 23.85 -18.60 2.04
C SER A 137 22.56 -19.39 1.76
N TYR A 138 21.84 -19.80 2.81
CA TYR A 138 20.64 -20.61 2.69
C TYR A 138 19.49 -19.86 1.99
N TYR A 139 18.91 -20.50 0.97
CA TYR A 139 17.74 -20.00 0.24
C TYR A 139 16.68 -21.10 0.11
N GLU A 140 15.44 -20.79 0.50
CA GLU A 140 14.29 -21.66 0.28
C GLU A 140 13.00 -20.86 0.15
N ASP A 141 12.06 -21.39 -0.64
CA ASP A 141 10.78 -20.73 -0.89
C ASP A 141 9.86 -20.76 0.34
N ARG A 142 10.05 -21.74 1.23
CA ARG A 142 9.39 -21.81 2.54
C ARG A 142 10.43 -21.61 3.63
N VAL A 143 10.06 -20.89 4.67
CA VAL A 143 10.94 -20.69 5.83
C VAL A 143 11.04 -22.01 6.60
N ASP A 144 12.25 -22.56 6.68
CA ASP A 144 12.59 -23.63 7.61
C ASP A 144 13.03 -23.02 8.95
N ILE A 145 12.27 -23.34 10.00
CA ILE A 145 12.48 -22.79 11.35
C ILE A 145 13.80 -23.27 11.97
N GLU A 146 14.29 -24.45 11.58
CA GLU A 146 15.55 -25.01 12.08
C GLU A 146 16.77 -24.25 11.54
N LYS A 147 16.58 -23.43 10.48
CA LYS A 147 17.63 -22.61 9.87
C LYS A 147 17.66 -21.18 10.40
N ILE A 148 16.75 -20.82 11.31
CA ILE A 148 16.68 -19.49 11.92
C ILE A 148 17.43 -19.49 13.26
N ASP A 149 18.36 -18.56 13.40
CA ASP A 149 18.96 -18.15 14.66
C ASP A 149 18.08 -17.08 15.32
N PHE A 150 17.31 -17.52 16.32
CA PHE A 150 16.40 -16.66 17.08
C PHE A 150 17.10 -15.62 17.97
N ASN A 151 18.43 -15.66 18.09
CA ASN A 151 19.20 -14.65 18.81
C ASN A 151 19.62 -13.48 17.92
N LYS A 152 19.44 -13.60 16.59
CA LYS A 152 19.73 -12.52 15.64
C LYS A 152 18.46 -11.71 15.36
N GLU A 153 18.64 -10.40 15.26
CA GLU A 153 17.56 -9.52 14.85
C GLU A 153 17.12 -9.81 13.40
N ILE A 154 15.81 -9.72 13.17
CA ILE A 154 15.24 -9.65 11.83
C ILE A 154 15.29 -8.19 11.41
N THR A 155 15.95 -7.90 10.29
CA THR A 155 16.16 -6.51 9.82
C THR A 155 15.75 -6.24 8.38
#